data_AF-A0A1H9KQ67-F1
#
_entry.id   AF-A0A1H9KQ67-F1
#
_cell.length_a   1.000
_cell.length_b   1.000
_cell.length_c   1.000
_cell.angle_alpha   90.00
_cell.angle_beta   90.00
_cell.angle_gamma   90.00
#
_symmetry.space_group_name_H-M   'P 1'
#
loop_
_entity.id
_entity.type
_entity.pdbx_description
1 polymer ?
#
loop_
_entity_poly.entity_id
_entity_poly.type
_entity_poly.pdbx_seq_one_letter_code
_entity_poly.pdbx_strand_id
1 'polypeptide(L)'
;MNGFLNFVGFILLIASVFVFGLKGMAAEMGIAVAASGIFLAFANLDKFSEFKGAGFEAKLKEAVNEANATIENLKEVAKPLIKTNFFALAKAGRFSEGAFNKSHDVYDQLSELQEKIGLEGQDLENSKSSYLNIHAWDMVSELSGNIERSGNEKFSVTSREAIGTHSFEVAPDINKFNELVSGLELNEVPKRQYEALKSYYAKYKL
;
A
#
# COMPACT_ATOMS: atom_id res chain seq x y z
N MET A 1 -6.94 -14.27 -36.63
CA MET A 1 -6.06 -13.33 -37.38
C MET A 1 -4.74 -13.97 -37.80
N ASN A 2 -4.09 -14.78 -36.94
CA ASN A 2 -2.77 -15.38 -37.20
C ASN A 2 -2.72 -16.36 -38.38
N GLY A 3 -3.81 -17.08 -38.66
CA GLY A 3 -3.84 -18.04 -39.79
C GLY A 3 -3.60 -17.41 -41.16
N PHE A 4 -4.16 -16.22 -41.40
CA PHE A 4 -3.97 -15.48 -42.65
C PHE A 4 -2.55 -14.89 -42.75
N LEU A 5 -2.03 -14.30 -41.67
CA LEU A 5 -0.65 -13.79 -41.60
C LEU A 5 0.39 -14.90 -41.80
N ASN A 6 0.18 -16.09 -41.22
CA ASN A 6 1.03 -17.25 -41.42
C ASN A 6 1.00 -17.73 -42.87
N PHE A 7 -0.19 -17.79 -43.48
CA PHE A 7 -0.34 -18.16 -44.88
C PHE A 7 0.43 -17.23 -45.80
N VAL A 8 0.32 -15.91 -45.60
CA VAL A 8 1.09 -14.90 -46.36
C VAL A 8 2.59 -15.05 -46.11
N GLY A 9 3.02 -15.27 -44.87
CA GLY A 9 4.44 -15.47 -44.53
C GLY A 9 5.04 -16.72 -45.17
N PHE A 10 4.32 -17.84 -45.18
CA PHE A 10 4.76 -19.07 -45.86
C PHE A 10 4.83 -18.88 -47.38
N ILE A 11 3.87 -18.17 -47.99
CA ILE A 11 3.92 -17.84 -49.41
C ILE A 11 5.15 -16.99 -49.72
N LEU A 12 5.43 -15.96 -48.93
CA LEU A 12 6.62 -15.10 -49.12
C LEU A 12 7.92 -15.90 -49.01
N LEU A 13 8.01 -16.81 -48.02
CA LEU A 13 9.17 -17.67 -47.84
C LEU A 13 9.39 -18.57 -49.06
N ILE A 14 8.35 -19.28 -49.51
CA ILE A 14 8.43 -20.17 -50.68
C ILE A 14 8.75 -19.37 -51.94
N ALA A 15 8.03 -18.27 -52.19
CA ALA A 15 8.23 -17.43 -53.37
C ALA A 15 9.66 -16.85 -53.44
N SER A 16 10.22 -16.43 -52.31
CA SER A 16 11.58 -15.90 -52.25
C SER A 16 12.65 -16.94 -52.64
N VAL A 17 12.51 -18.18 -52.17
CA VAL A 17 13.42 -19.28 -52.52
C VAL A 17 13.34 -19.60 -54.01
N PHE A 18 12.13 -19.68 -54.57
CA PHE A 18 11.95 -19.99 -55.99
C PHE A 18 12.43 -18.84 -56.90
N VAL A 19 12.05 -17.60 -56.64
CA VAL A 19 12.36 -16.47 -57.50
C VAL A 19 13.86 -16.14 -57.49
N PHE A 20 14.48 -16.10 -56.31
CA PHE A 20 15.91 -15.78 -56.20
C PHE A 20 16.80 -17.00 -56.49
N GLY A 21 16.36 -18.21 -56.14
CA GLY A 21 17.06 -19.45 -56.44
C GLY A 21 17.18 -19.71 -57.94
N LEU A 22 16.10 -19.52 -58.71
CA LEU A 22 16.13 -19.66 -60.18
C LEU A 22 17.01 -18.60 -60.86
N LYS A 23 17.20 -17.44 -60.22
CA LYS A 23 18.07 -16.35 -60.72
C LYS A 23 19.53 -16.47 -60.26
N GLY A 24 19.88 -17.49 -59.47
CA GLY A 24 21.23 -17.67 -58.92
C GLY A 24 21.64 -16.60 -57.88
N MET A 25 20.67 -15.86 -57.32
CA MET A 25 20.89 -14.75 -56.39
C MET A 25 20.93 -15.28 -54.95
N ALA A 26 22.00 -16.00 -54.61
CA ALA A 26 22.12 -16.74 -53.36
C ALA A 26 22.11 -15.84 -52.11
N ALA A 27 22.70 -14.65 -52.19
CA ALA A 27 22.77 -13.71 -51.06
C ALA A 27 21.39 -13.13 -50.73
N GLU A 28 20.67 -12.69 -51.76
CA GLU A 28 19.32 -12.12 -51.66
C GLU A 28 18.30 -13.17 -51.23
N MET A 29 18.46 -14.42 -51.71
CA MET A 29 17.69 -15.56 -51.23
C MET A 29 17.87 -15.77 -49.72
N GLY A 30 19.12 -15.76 -49.24
CA GLY A 30 19.43 -15.92 -47.81
C GLY A 30 18.81 -14.82 -46.94
N ILE A 31 18.91 -13.56 -47.38
CA ILE A 31 18.30 -12.41 -46.69
C ILE A 31 16.78 -12.52 -46.69
N ALA A 32 16.17 -12.87 -47.82
CA ALA A 32 14.71 -12.98 -47.94
C ALA A 32 14.13 -14.13 -47.09
N VAL A 33 14.83 -15.25 -47.01
CA VAL A 33 14.45 -16.36 -46.12
C VAL A 33 14.58 -15.96 -44.66
N ALA A 34 15.67 -15.29 -44.27
CA ALA A 34 15.86 -14.80 -42.91
C ALA A 34 14.77 -13.79 -42.51
N ALA A 35 14.47 -12.83 -43.38
CA ALA A 35 13.42 -11.84 -43.16
C ALA A 35 12.02 -12.49 -43.04
N SER A 36 11.72 -13.48 -43.89
CA SER A 36 10.45 -14.23 -43.82
C SER A 36 10.34 -15.07 -42.56
N GLY A 37 11.45 -15.67 -42.09
CA GLY A 37 11.52 -16.40 -40.82
C GLY A 37 11.28 -15.49 -39.62
N ILE A 38 11.89 -14.30 -39.61
CA ILE A 38 11.65 -13.27 -38.58
C ILE A 38 10.18 -12.84 -38.61
N PHE A 39 9.63 -12.52 -39.79
CA PHE A 39 8.22 -12.14 -39.93
C PHE A 39 7.27 -13.21 -39.37
N LEU A 40 7.50 -14.49 -39.68
CA LEU A 40 6.70 -15.61 -39.16
C LEU A 40 6.84 -15.76 -37.64
N ALA A 41 8.03 -15.54 -37.08
CA ALA A 41 8.22 -15.50 -35.63
C ALA A 41 7.42 -14.36 -34.99
N PHE A 42 7.43 -13.16 -35.58
CA PHE A 42 6.63 -12.03 -35.11
C PHE A 42 5.11 -12.26 -35.26
N ALA A 43 4.67 -12.90 -36.34
CA ALA A 43 3.26 -13.23 -36.59
C ALA A 43 2.69 -14.27 -35.61
N ASN A 44 3.54 -14.97 -34.86
CA ASN A 44 3.15 -15.92 -33.82
C ASN A 44 3.74 -15.54 -32.45
N LEU A 45 3.99 -14.25 -32.20
CA LEU A 45 4.51 -13.75 -30.92
C LEU A 45 3.69 -14.24 -29.72
N ASP A 46 2.39 -14.39 -29.89
CA ASP A 46 1.46 -14.90 -28.89
C ASP A 46 1.70 -16.37 -28.49
N LYS A 47 2.50 -17.12 -29.26
CA LYS A 47 2.88 -18.51 -28.94
C LYS A 47 4.23 -18.63 -28.23
N PHE A 48 4.97 -17.53 -28.09
CA PHE A 48 6.27 -17.53 -27.43
C PHE A 48 6.14 -17.01 -26.00
N SER A 49 6.76 -17.68 -25.03
CA SER A 49 6.80 -17.24 -23.63
C SER A 49 7.95 -16.26 -23.37
N GLU A 50 9.08 -16.45 -24.05
CA GLU A 50 10.27 -15.61 -24.01
C GLU A 50 10.96 -15.57 -25.39
N PHE A 51 11.64 -14.47 -25.69
CA PHE A 51 12.55 -14.36 -26.84
C PHE A 51 13.94 -13.95 -26.37
N LYS A 52 14.98 -14.69 -26.79
CA LYS A 52 16.39 -14.41 -26.55
C LYS A 52 17.14 -14.41 -27.88
N GLY A 53 17.73 -13.29 -28.27
CA GLY A 53 18.48 -13.17 -29.52
C GLY A 53 19.29 -11.88 -29.63
N ALA A 54 20.49 -11.97 -30.23
CA ALA A 54 21.39 -10.82 -30.48
C ALA A 54 21.67 -9.92 -29.24
N GLY A 55 21.71 -10.50 -28.04
CA GLY A 55 21.92 -9.77 -26.79
C GLY A 55 20.67 -9.11 -26.19
N PHE A 56 19.49 -9.34 -26.76
CA PHE A 56 18.19 -8.87 -26.24
C PHE A 56 17.38 -10.03 -25.67
N GLU A 57 16.73 -9.78 -24.53
CA GLU A 57 15.79 -10.69 -23.89
C GLU A 57 14.47 -9.95 -23.67
N ALA A 58 13.36 -10.53 -24.13
CA ALA A 58 12.02 -9.99 -23.94
C ALA A 58 11.07 -11.09 -23.45
N LYS A 59 10.39 -10.85 -22.32
CA LYS A 59 9.31 -11.71 -21.80
C LYS A 59 7.95 -11.22 -22.32
N LEU A 60 7.10 -12.12 -22.80
CA LEU A 60 5.79 -11.80 -23.37
C LEU A 60 4.68 -11.69 -22.31
N LYS A 61 3.59 -10.99 -22.67
CA LYS A 61 2.51 -10.46 -21.82
C LYS A 61 1.86 -11.43 -20.84
N GLU A 62 1.79 -12.73 -21.11
CA GLU A 62 1.06 -13.69 -20.26
C GLU A 62 1.68 -13.85 -18.88
N ALA A 63 3.00 -13.99 -18.77
CA ALA A 63 3.67 -14.10 -17.48
C ALA A 63 3.49 -12.82 -16.64
N VAL A 64 3.43 -11.65 -17.29
CA VAL A 64 3.15 -10.37 -16.62
C VAL A 64 1.70 -10.29 -16.18
N ASN A 65 0.76 -10.74 -17.01
CA ASN A 65 -0.67 -10.76 -16.68
C ASN A 65 -0.98 -11.72 -15.53
N GLU A 66 -0.39 -12.92 -15.51
CA GLU A 66 -0.54 -13.89 -14.43
C GLU A 66 0.07 -13.39 -13.12
N ALA A 67 1.25 -12.74 -13.18
CA ALA A 67 1.86 -12.10 -12.02
C ALA A 67 0.98 -10.96 -11.49
N ASN A 68 0.43 -10.11 -12.37
CA ASN A 68 -0.48 -9.05 -11.97
C ASN A 68 -1.79 -9.58 -11.37
N ALA A 69 -2.37 -10.63 -11.96
CA ALA A 69 -3.57 -11.29 -11.42
C ALA A 69 -3.30 -11.90 -10.04
N THR A 70 -2.13 -12.51 -9.85
CA THR A 70 -1.68 -13.03 -8.55
C THR A 70 -1.53 -11.92 -7.51
N ILE A 71 -0.96 -10.76 -7.90
CA ILE A 71 -0.84 -9.59 -7.04
C ILE A 71 -2.22 -9.07 -6.62
N GLU A 72 -3.18 -8.97 -7.54
CA GLU A 72 -4.54 -8.52 -7.20
C GLU A 72 -5.26 -9.51 -6.27
N ASN A 73 -5.15 -10.82 -6.52
CA ASN A 73 -5.70 -11.83 -5.60
C ASN A 73 -5.06 -11.73 -4.19
N LEU A 74 -3.75 -11.46 -4.11
CA LEU A 74 -3.07 -11.25 -2.83
C LEU A 74 -3.59 -9.99 -2.13
N LYS A 75 -3.84 -8.91 -2.85
CA LYS A 75 -4.46 -7.69 -2.31
C LYS A 75 -5.86 -7.96 -1.76
N GLU A 76 -6.68 -8.72 -2.49
CA GLU A 76 -8.04 -9.08 -2.06
C GLU A 76 -8.04 -9.86 -0.73
N VAL A 77 -7.05 -10.73 -0.51
CA VAL A 77 -6.90 -11.48 0.74
C VAL A 77 -6.25 -10.65 1.84
N ALA A 78 -5.25 -9.83 1.51
CA ALA A 78 -4.52 -9.02 2.48
C ALA A 78 -5.40 -7.90 3.09
N LYS A 79 -6.25 -7.26 2.28
CA LYS A 79 -7.11 -6.16 2.71
C LYS A 79 -8.00 -6.49 3.92
N PRO A 80 -8.81 -7.56 3.92
CA PRO A 80 -9.63 -7.92 5.10
C PRO A 80 -8.78 -8.32 6.30
N LEU A 81 -7.60 -8.93 6.12
CA LEU A 81 -6.70 -9.30 7.22
C LEU A 81 -6.11 -8.07 7.91
N ILE A 82 -5.56 -7.13 7.13
CA ILE A 82 -5.02 -5.87 7.65
C ILE A 82 -6.13 -5.08 8.35
N LYS A 83 -7.32 -4.98 7.74
CA LYS A 83 -8.50 -4.34 8.35
C LYS A 83 -8.84 -4.96 9.71
N THR A 84 -8.89 -6.30 9.77
CA THR A 84 -9.20 -7.04 11.00
C THR A 84 -8.15 -6.77 12.09
N ASN A 85 -6.87 -6.71 11.71
CA ASN A 85 -5.80 -6.40 12.65
C ASN A 85 -5.89 -4.97 13.18
N PHE A 86 -6.15 -3.96 12.34
CA PHE A 86 -6.37 -2.59 12.83
C PHE A 86 -7.54 -2.51 13.81
N PHE A 87 -8.65 -3.19 13.50
CA PHE A 87 -9.79 -3.26 14.41
C PHE A 87 -9.43 -3.94 15.74
N ALA A 88 -8.67 -5.04 15.68
CA ALA A 88 -8.19 -5.73 16.87
C ALA A 88 -7.26 -4.82 17.69
N LEU A 89 -6.32 -4.11 17.08
CA LEU A 89 -5.45 -3.16 17.78
C LEU A 89 -6.23 -2.02 18.44
N ALA A 90 -7.28 -1.51 17.78
CA ALA A 90 -8.10 -0.43 18.31
C ALA A 90 -8.95 -0.83 19.52
N LYS A 91 -9.26 -2.13 19.68
CA LYS A 91 -10.24 -2.61 20.68
C LYS A 91 -9.67 -3.65 21.64
N ALA A 92 -8.99 -4.67 21.13
CA ALA A 92 -8.47 -5.80 21.88
C ALA A 92 -7.06 -5.51 22.41
N GLY A 93 -6.82 -5.77 23.70
CA GLY A 93 -5.49 -5.62 24.31
C GLY A 93 -5.04 -4.18 24.57
N ARG A 94 -5.81 -3.17 24.15
CA ARG A 94 -5.54 -1.73 24.35
C ARG A 94 -5.21 -1.34 25.80
N PHE A 95 -5.86 -1.97 26.77
CA PHE A 95 -5.68 -1.71 28.20
C PHE A 95 -4.63 -2.59 28.88
N SER A 96 -3.91 -3.42 28.11
CA SER A 96 -2.85 -4.28 28.66
C SER A 96 -1.55 -3.49 28.85
N GLU A 97 -0.78 -3.87 29.86
CA GLU A 97 0.51 -3.23 30.16
C GLU A 97 1.49 -3.38 28.99
N GLY A 98 2.14 -2.27 28.60
CA GLY A 98 3.05 -2.24 27.44
C GLY A 98 2.37 -2.37 26.07
N ALA A 99 1.03 -2.51 26.02
CA ALA A 99 0.30 -2.66 24.77
C ALA A 99 0.40 -1.42 23.89
N PHE A 100 0.49 -0.22 24.46
CA PHE A 100 0.52 1.01 23.69
C PHE A 100 1.64 1.02 22.65
N ASN A 101 2.90 0.80 23.07
CA ASN A 101 4.05 0.85 22.15
C ASN A 101 4.00 -0.30 21.14
N LYS A 102 3.75 -1.53 21.60
CA LYS A 102 3.69 -2.71 20.73
C LYS A 102 2.58 -2.58 19.69
N SER A 103 1.42 -2.06 20.07
CA SER A 103 0.32 -1.85 19.14
C SER A 103 0.66 -0.79 18.09
N HIS A 104 1.40 0.26 18.46
CA HIS A 104 1.84 1.28 17.50
C HIS A 104 2.90 0.76 16.54
N ASP A 105 3.84 -0.08 17.01
CA ASP A 105 4.81 -0.74 16.13
C ASP A 105 4.10 -1.62 15.09
N VAL A 106 3.11 -2.40 15.53
CA VAL A 106 2.30 -3.24 14.62
C VAL A 106 1.45 -2.37 13.69
N TYR A 107 0.89 -1.25 14.17
CA TYR A 107 0.16 -0.30 13.34
C TYR A 107 1.04 0.28 12.23
N ASP A 108 2.26 0.73 12.57
CA ASP A 108 3.21 1.31 11.62
C ASP A 108 3.58 0.25 10.56
N GLN A 109 3.88 -0.99 10.98
CA GLN A 109 4.17 -2.10 10.06
C GLN A 109 3.01 -2.44 9.11
N LEU A 110 1.76 -2.44 9.62
CA LEU A 110 0.58 -2.70 8.81
C LEU A 110 0.30 -1.56 7.81
N SER A 111 0.55 -0.32 8.23
CA SER A 111 0.40 0.87 7.38
C SER A 111 1.46 0.90 6.26
N GLU A 112 2.72 0.63 6.60
CA GLU A 112 3.79 0.48 5.63
C GLU A 112 3.51 -0.67 4.66
N LEU A 113 3.02 -1.80 5.16
CA LEU A 113 2.64 -2.93 4.31
C LEU A 113 1.55 -2.51 3.34
N GLN A 114 0.47 -1.88 3.81
CA GLN A 114 -0.63 -1.39 2.98
C GLN A 114 -0.11 -0.49 1.84
N GLU A 115 0.74 0.50 2.16
CA GLU A 115 1.31 1.42 1.17
C GLU A 115 2.17 0.66 0.14
N LYS A 116 3.05 -0.24 0.62
CA LYS A 116 3.96 -1.02 -0.22
C LYS A 116 3.23 -1.90 -1.24
N ILE A 117 2.09 -2.47 -0.85
CA ILE A 117 1.29 -3.30 -1.74
C ILE A 117 0.21 -2.51 -2.48
N GLY A 118 0.14 -1.17 -2.32
CA GLY A 118 -0.82 -0.32 -3.01
C GLY A 118 -2.27 -0.69 -2.69
N LEU A 119 -2.56 -0.99 -1.42
CA LEU A 119 -3.92 -1.28 -0.97
C LEU A 119 -4.66 0.01 -0.64
N GLU A 120 -5.77 0.23 -1.33
CA GLU A 120 -6.64 1.37 -1.12
C GLU A 120 -8.05 0.96 -0.69
N GLY A 121 -8.72 1.82 0.08
CA GLY A 121 -10.13 1.66 0.42
C GLY A 121 -10.55 2.46 1.64
N GLN A 122 -11.70 3.13 1.54
CA GLN A 122 -12.24 3.95 2.62
C GLN A 122 -12.37 3.19 3.94
N ASP A 123 -12.82 1.94 3.89
CA ASP A 123 -12.93 1.07 5.07
C ASP A 123 -11.60 0.84 5.81
N LEU A 124 -10.50 0.79 5.07
CA LEU A 124 -9.17 0.55 5.61
C LEU A 124 -8.64 1.82 6.28
N GLU A 125 -8.81 2.97 5.63
CA GLU A 125 -8.48 4.28 6.21
C GLU A 125 -9.34 4.62 7.42
N ASN A 126 -10.63 4.25 7.41
CA ASN A 126 -11.51 4.39 8.57
C ASN A 126 -11.02 3.53 9.74
N SER A 127 -10.52 2.31 9.48
CA SER A 127 -9.98 1.43 10.52
C SER A 127 -8.68 1.96 11.10
N LYS A 128 -7.80 2.52 10.25
CA LYS A 128 -6.58 3.21 10.70
C LYS A 128 -6.89 4.42 11.57
N SER A 129 -7.79 5.27 11.09
CA SER A 129 -8.22 6.47 11.84
C SER A 129 -8.86 6.06 13.16
N SER A 130 -9.67 5.00 13.18
CA SER A 130 -10.28 4.48 14.41
C SER A 130 -9.27 4.08 15.47
N TYR A 131 -8.17 3.46 15.07
CA TYR A 131 -7.06 3.13 15.97
C TYR A 131 -6.39 4.39 16.53
N LEU A 132 -6.04 5.35 15.68
CA LEU A 132 -5.35 6.56 16.10
C LEU A 132 -6.22 7.45 17.00
N ASN A 133 -7.47 7.66 16.61
CA ASN A 133 -8.43 8.49 17.34
C ASN A 133 -8.64 7.99 18.76
N ILE A 134 -8.88 6.68 18.92
CA ILE A 134 -9.18 6.12 20.23
C ILE A 134 -7.96 6.15 21.16
N HIS A 135 -6.75 5.95 20.62
CA HIS A 135 -5.51 6.08 21.39
C HIS A 135 -5.21 7.53 21.77
N ALA A 136 -5.48 8.50 20.90
CA ALA A 136 -5.40 9.92 21.26
C ALA A 136 -6.35 10.26 22.41
N TRP A 137 -7.57 9.73 22.39
CA TRP A 137 -8.53 9.86 23.51
C TRP A 137 -8.02 9.25 24.81
N ASP A 138 -7.41 8.07 24.77
CA ASP A 138 -6.82 7.44 25.95
C ASP A 138 -5.72 8.32 26.55
N MET A 139 -4.82 8.85 25.70
CA MET A 139 -3.74 9.73 26.13
C MET A 139 -4.27 11.01 26.79
N VAL A 140 -5.27 11.65 26.18
CA VAL A 140 -5.93 12.84 26.72
C VAL A 140 -6.62 12.52 28.05
N SER A 141 -7.33 11.41 28.14
CA SER A 141 -8.06 11.00 29.35
C SER A 141 -7.10 10.71 30.50
N GLU A 142 -6.00 10.00 30.23
CA GLU A 142 -4.97 9.70 31.22
C GLU A 142 -4.27 10.99 31.69
N LEU A 143 -3.84 11.83 30.75
CA LEU A 143 -3.21 13.12 31.04
C LEU A 143 -4.14 14.01 31.87
N SER A 144 -5.41 14.13 31.48
CA SER A 144 -6.38 14.94 32.23
C SER A 144 -6.56 14.45 33.66
N GLY A 145 -6.59 13.12 33.88
CA GLY A 145 -6.65 12.53 35.22
C GLY A 145 -5.38 12.76 36.04
N ASN A 146 -4.20 12.77 35.41
CA ASN A 146 -2.94 13.07 36.08
C ASN A 146 -2.79 14.57 36.42
N ILE A 147 -3.29 15.47 35.56
CA ILE A 147 -3.37 16.91 35.84
C ILE A 147 -4.28 17.18 37.04
N GLU A 148 -5.44 16.52 37.08
CA GLU A 148 -6.38 16.65 38.21
C GLU A 148 -5.77 16.14 39.52
N ARG A 149 -5.14 14.95 39.50
CA ARG A 149 -4.42 14.39 40.66
C ARG A 149 -3.21 15.24 41.10
N SER A 150 -2.73 16.13 40.24
CA SER A 150 -1.64 17.07 40.56
C SER A 150 -2.11 18.37 41.22
N GLY A 151 -3.42 18.51 41.50
CA GLY A 151 -3.99 19.65 42.23
C GLY A 151 -4.93 20.54 41.41
N ASN A 152 -5.12 20.26 40.12
CA ASN A 152 -6.04 21.02 39.27
C ASN A 152 -7.44 20.40 39.33
N GLU A 153 -8.18 20.71 40.41
CA GLU A 153 -9.48 20.10 40.68
C GLU A 153 -10.44 20.18 39.47
N LYS A 154 -11.14 19.06 39.20
CA LYS A 154 -12.12 18.93 38.12
C LYS A 154 -11.58 19.13 36.69
N PHE A 155 -10.26 19.10 36.49
CA PHE A 155 -9.68 19.24 35.14
C PHE A 155 -10.19 18.17 34.17
N SER A 156 -10.36 16.91 34.61
CA SER A 156 -10.87 15.84 33.73
C SER A 156 -12.31 16.06 33.28
N VAL A 157 -13.14 16.70 34.12
CA VAL A 157 -14.51 17.08 33.76
C VAL A 157 -14.49 18.23 32.77
N THR A 158 -13.73 19.29 33.07
CA THR A 158 -13.58 20.48 32.21
C THR A 158 -13.06 20.11 30.83
N SER A 159 -12.06 19.22 30.77
CA SER A 159 -11.52 18.67 29.52
C SER A 159 -12.61 17.98 28.72
N ARG A 160 -13.36 17.04 29.32
CA ARG A 160 -14.44 16.33 28.63
C ARG A 160 -15.54 17.26 28.11
N GLU A 161 -15.89 18.30 28.85
CA GLU A 161 -16.90 19.29 28.41
C GLU A 161 -16.42 20.11 27.21
N ALA A 162 -15.13 20.45 27.16
CA ALA A 162 -14.57 21.29 26.09
C ALA A 162 -14.30 20.53 24.79
N ILE A 163 -13.74 19.32 24.88
CA ILE A 163 -13.28 18.55 23.71
C ILE A 163 -14.15 17.32 23.41
N GLY A 164 -14.96 16.86 24.36
CA GLY A 164 -15.84 15.70 24.21
C GLY A 164 -15.34 14.44 24.93
N THR A 165 -15.87 13.29 24.53
CA THR A 165 -15.54 11.97 25.12
C THR A 165 -14.98 11.01 24.07
N HIS A 166 -14.37 9.92 24.53
CA HIS A 166 -13.80 8.85 23.71
C HIS A 166 -14.64 8.56 22.46
N SER A 167 -14.00 8.67 21.29
CA SER A 167 -14.59 8.40 19.99
C SER A 167 -13.60 7.62 19.13
N PHE A 168 -14.12 6.65 18.37
CA PHE A 168 -13.36 5.99 17.32
C PHE A 168 -13.37 6.82 16.03
N GLU A 169 -14.35 7.68 15.83
CA GLU A 169 -14.56 8.36 14.54
C GLU A 169 -13.79 9.68 14.44
N VAL A 170 -13.59 10.35 15.58
CA VAL A 170 -13.02 11.70 15.63
C VAL A 170 -11.99 11.77 16.74
N ALA A 171 -10.77 12.23 16.42
CA ALA A 171 -9.73 12.51 17.41
C ALA A 171 -10.14 13.66 18.34
N PRO A 172 -9.61 13.72 19.58
CA PRO A 172 -9.80 14.91 20.42
C PRO A 172 -9.24 16.16 19.73
N ASP A 173 -9.92 17.30 19.89
CA ASP A 173 -9.43 18.58 19.37
C ASP A 173 -8.22 19.04 20.20
N ILE A 174 -7.02 18.85 19.65
CA ILE A 174 -5.77 19.15 20.34
C ILE A 174 -5.60 20.65 20.62
N ASN A 175 -6.17 21.52 19.78
CA ASN A 175 -6.01 22.96 19.96
C ASN A 175 -6.79 23.42 21.19
N LYS A 176 -8.05 22.98 21.31
CA LYS A 176 -8.86 23.22 22.51
C LYS A 176 -8.23 22.61 23.76
N PHE A 177 -7.66 21.41 23.64
CA PHE A 177 -6.97 20.79 24.78
C PHE A 177 -5.72 21.59 25.19
N ASN A 178 -4.93 22.08 24.22
CA ASN A 178 -3.76 22.91 24.48
C ASN A 178 -4.14 24.23 25.16
N GLU A 179 -5.25 24.86 24.78
CA GLU A 179 -5.76 26.06 25.43
C GLU A 179 -6.01 25.82 26.92
N LEU A 180 -6.65 24.70 27.28
CA LEU A 180 -6.91 24.33 28.67
C LEU A 180 -5.63 24.09 29.47
N VAL A 181 -4.59 23.54 28.84
CA VAL A 181 -3.31 23.23 29.49
C VAL A 181 -2.39 24.46 29.57
N SER A 182 -2.51 25.43 28.66
CA SER A 182 -1.58 26.55 28.49
C SER A 182 -1.37 27.42 29.73
N GLY A 183 -2.36 27.49 30.62
CA GLY A 183 -2.31 28.27 31.86
C GLY A 183 -1.90 27.48 33.12
N LEU A 184 -1.54 26.20 32.98
CA LEU A 184 -1.27 25.31 34.10
C LEU A 184 0.22 25.09 34.34
N GLU A 185 0.63 25.11 35.60
CA GLU A 185 1.94 24.58 36.01
C GLU A 185 1.87 23.06 36.10
N LEU A 186 2.48 22.38 35.14
CA LEU A 186 2.50 20.92 35.07
C LEU A 186 3.68 20.33 35.84
N ASN A 187 3.38 19.38 36.72
CA ASN A 187 4.37 18.49 37.33
C ASN A 187 5.05 17.59 36.28
N GLU A 188 6.18 16.98 36.64
CA GLU A 188 7.03 16.18 35.74
C GLU A 188 6.31 15.07 34.95
N VAL A 189 5.31 14.41 35.54
CA VAL A 189 4.57 13.32 34.86
C VAL A 189 3.57 13.88 33.84
N PRO A 190 2.62 14.76 34.20
CA PRO A 190 1.75 15.43 33.21
C PRO A 190 2.52 16.14 32.09
N LYS A 191 3.65 16.78 32.42
CA LYS A 191 4.49 17.46 31.44
C LYS A 191 5.04 16.49 30.38
N ARG A 192 5.60 15.35 30.81
CA ARG A 192 6.07 14.30 29.89
C ARG A 192 4.95 13.72 29.03
N GLN A 193 3.79 13.49 29.61
CA GLN A 193 2.61 12.99 28.89
C GLN A 193 2.08 14.01 27.88
N TYR A 194 2.11 15.30 28.20
CA TYR A 194 1.73 16.36 27.28
C TYR A 194 2.69 16.46 26.07
N GLU A 195 4.00 16.33 26.29
CA GLU A 195 4.97 16.25 25.19
C GLU A 195 4.77 14.99 24.33
N ALA A 196 4.48 13.84 24.96
CA ALA A 196 4.16 12.61 24.24
C ALA A 196 2.89 12.76 23.38
N LEU A 197 1.84 13.42 23.91
CA LEU A 197 0.61 13.72 23.19
C LEU A 197 0.87 14.62 21.97
N LYS A 198 1.63 15.70 22.13
CA LYS A 198 2.01 16.57 20.99
C LYS A 198 2.80 15.81 19.93
N SER A 199 3.75 14.97 20.36
CA SER A 199 4.54 14.12 19.46
C SER A 199 3.66 13.12 18.70
N TYR A 200 2.62 12.60 19.35
CA TYR A 200 1.65 11.71 18.76
C TYR A 200 0.89 12.36 17.61
N TYR A 201 0.31 13.55 17.85
CA TYR A 201 -0.40 14.32 16.83
C TYR A 201 0.50 14.71 15.66
N ALA A 202 1.75 15.10 15.95
CA ALA A 202 2.73 15.42 14.91
C ALA A 202 3.10 14.19 14.05
N LYS A 203 3.34 13.03 14.68
CA LYS A 203 3.70 11.79 13.98
C LYS A 203 2.58 11.32 13.05
N TYR A 204 1.35 11.29 13.57
CA TYR A 204 0.20 10.71 12.88
C TYR A 204 -0.66 11.72 12.11
N LYS A 205 -0.30 13.01 12.15
CA LYS A 205 -0.98 14.11 11.44
C LYS A 205 -2.48 14.17 11.74
N LEU A 206 -2.81 14.06 13.02
CA LEU A 206 -4.16 14.23 13.56
C LEU A 206 -4.53 15.70 13.74
#